data_AF-A0A820NZ13-F1
#
_entry.id   AF-A0A820NZ13-F1
#
_cell.length_a   1.000
_cell.length_b   1.000
_cell.length_c   1.000
_cell.angle_alpha   90.00
_cell.angle_beta   90.00
_cell.angle_gamma   90.00
#
_symmetry.space_group_name_H-M   'P 1'
#
loop_
_entity.id
_entity.type
_entity.pdbx_description
1 polymer ?
#
loop_
_entity_poly.entity_id
_entity_poly.type
_entity_poly.pdbx_seq_one_letter_code
_entity_poly.pdbx_strand_id
1 'polypeptide(L)'
;VHQVFVRASDLNIVCEVKPVSINQPCDMLIKAATHNAQTVNSFLVFMYADGFLHKPINVWQFQIHAVKRLDLTCIQYQTTTSTLLLRGTRSSRLVQCFG
;
A
#
# COMPACT_ATOMS: atom_id res chain seq x y z
N VAL A 1 13.59 -19.26 -21.28
CA VAL A 1 13.15 -18.56 -20.05
C VAL A 1 13.26 -17.08 -20.33
N HIS A 2 12.16 -16.34 -20.24
CA HIS A 2 12.24 -14.87 -20.29
C HIS A 2 12.38 -14.37 -18.87
N GLN A 3 13.46 -13.64 -18.60
CA GLN A 3 13.71 -13.03 -17.30
C GLN A 3 13.26 -11.57 -17.36
N VAL A 4 12.32 -11.21 -16.49
CA VAL A 4 11.90 -9.83 -16.30
C VAL A 4 12.59 -9.30 -15.04
N PHE A 5 13.17 -8.11 -15.15
CA PHE A 5 13.83 -7.43 -14.04
C PHE A 5 12.92 -6.34 -13.51
N VAL A 6 12.91 -6.15 -12.18
CA VAL A 6 12.02 -5.18 -11.53
C VAL A 6 12.76 -4.23 -10.60
N ARG A 7 12.28 -2.99 -10.54
CA ARG A 7 12.71 -1.97 -9.59
C ARG A 7 11.51 -1.18 -9.09
N ALA A 8 11.54 -0.80 -7.81
CA ALA A 8 10.59 0.14 -7.25
C ALA A 8 11.21 1.54 -7.12
N SER A 9 10.38 2.59 -7.16
CA SER A 9 10.82 3.98 -6.94
C SER A 9 11.09 4.29 -5.47
N ASP A 10 10.55 3.50 -4.54
CA ASP A 10 10.69 3.69 -3.10
C ASP A 10 11.51 2.54 -2.51
N LEU A 11 12.51 2.88 -1.68
CA LEU A 11 13.43 1.94 -1.04
C LEU A 11 12.76 1.04 0.01
N ASN A 12 11.56 1.42 0.47
CA ASN A 12 10.75 0.62 1.40
C ASN A 12 9.89 -0.44 0.69
N ILE A 13 10.00 -0.52 -0.64
CA ILE A 13 9.28 -1.47 -1.48
C ILE A 13 10.25 -2.52 -1.97
N VAL A 14 9.95 -3.77 -1.64
CA VAL A 14 10.63 -4.93 -2.19
C VAL A 14 9.73 -5.55 -3.24
N CYS A 15 10.20 -5.60 -4.48
CA CYS A 15 9.52 -6.26 -5.59
C CYS A 15 10.38 -7.41 -6.11
N GLU A 16 9.77 -8.58 -6.29
CA GLU A 16 10.41 -9.77 -6.83
C GLU A 16 9.55 -10.36 -7.94
N VAL A 17 10.21 -10.87 -8.97
CA VAL A 17 9.55 -11.56 -10.08
C VAL A 17 10.08 -12.98 -10.16
N LYS A 18 9.17 -13.96 -10.19
CA LYS A 18 9.57 -15.35 -10.40
C LYS A 18 9.86 -15.57 -11.88
N PRO A 19 10.92 -16.32 -12.25
CA PRO A 19 11.17 -16.69 -13.64
C PRO A 19 9.98 -17.48 -14.19
N VAL A 20 9.49 -17.10 -15.37
CA VAL A 20 8.33 -17.75 -15.98
C VAL A 20 8.73 -18.41 -17.31
N SER A 21 8.08 -19.54 -17.59
CA SER A 21 8.13 -20.24 -18.87
C SER A 21 7.59 -19.37 -20.00
N ILE A 22 8.04 -19.65 -21.21
CA ILE A 22 7.59 -18.92 -22.40
C ILE A 22 6.06 -19.08 -22.53
N ASN A 23 5.35 -17.96 -22.76
CA ASN A 23 3.88 -17.85 -22.92
C ASN A 23 3.02 -17.96 -21.65
N GLN A 24 3.59 -17.87 -20.45
CA GLN A 24 2.79 -17.73 -19.22
C GLN A 24 2.83 -16.31 -18.65
N PRO A 25 1.75 -15.85 -17.99
CA PRO A 25 1.74 -14.58 -17.28
C PRO A 25 2.81 -14.57 -16.18
N CYS A 26 3.44 -13.42 -15.99
CA CYS A 26 4.50 -13.28 -15.00
C CYS A 26 3.94 -12.86 -13.64
N ASP A 27 4.19 -13.65 -12.60
CA ASP A 27 3.81 -13.30 -11.24
C ASP A 27 4.86 -12.37 -10.61
N MET A 28 4.38 -11.27 -10.01
CA MET A 28 5.19 -10.30 -9.27
C MET A 28 4.73 -10.24 -7.81
N LEU A 29 5.67 -10.46 -6.90
CA LEU A 29 5.47 -10.25 -5.48
C LEU A 29 5.90 -8.84 -5.11
N ILE A 30 5.01 -8.07 -4.48
CA ILE A 30 5.31 -6.73 -3.97
C ILE A 30 5.08 -6.73 -2.46
N LYS A 31 6.15 -6.42 -1.71
CA LYS A 31 6.12 -6.18 -0.27
C LYS A 31 6.37 -4.71 0.00
N ALA A 32 5.40 -4.07 0.64
CA ALA A 32 5.46 -2.65 0.96
C ALA A 32 5.38 -2.45 2.47
N ALA A 33 6.42 -1.83 3.05
CA ALA A 33 6.34 -1.39 4.44
C ALA A 33 5.55 -0.08 4.51
N THR A 34 4.42 -0.09 5.22
CA THR A 34 3.65 1.13 5.49
C THR A 34 4.11 1.70 6.83
N HIS A 35 4.87 2.80 6.77
CA HIS A 35 5.42 3.43 7.97
C HIS A 35 4.34 4.09 8.84
N ASN A 36 3.25 4.62 8.25
CA ASN A 36 2.16 5.26 8.98
C ASN A 36 0.78 4.84 8.45
N ALA A 37 -0.11 4.44 9.34
CA ALA A 37 -1.47 3.99 8.99
C ALA A 37 -2.44 5.11 8.56
N GLN A 38 -1.94 6.30 8.19
CA GLN A 38 -2.74 7.47 7.81
C GLN A 38 -2.17 8.24 6.62
N THR A 39 -1.10 7.75 5.98
CA THR A 39 -0.53 8.36 4.78
C THR A 39 -0.84 7.50 3.57
N VAL A 40 -1.30 8.14 2.49
CA VAL A 40 -1.36 7.49 1.18
C VAL A 40 0.07 7.34 0.69
N ASN A 41 0.55 6.10 0.62
CA ASN A 41 1.88 5.82 0.12
C ASN A 41 1.76 5.39 -1.34
N SER A 42 2.28 6.22 -2.24
CA SER A 42 2.30 5.92 -3.67
C SER A 42 3.72 5.64 -4.14
N PHE A 43 3.90 4.63 -4.98
CA PHE A 43 5.18 4.30 -5.58
C PHE A 43 5.00 3.76 -6.99
N LEU A 44 6.08 3.79 -7.76
CA LEU A 44 6.14 3.22 -9.09
C LEU A 44 6.92 1.90 -9.06
N VAL A 45 6.50 0.97 -9.90
CA VAL A 45 7.25 -0.26 -10.19
C VAL A 45 7.57 -0.27 -11.68
N PHE A 46 8.85 -0.47 -12.00
CA PHE A 46 9.41 -0.50 -13.33
C PHE A 46 9.79 -1.93 -13.68
N MET A 47 9.38 -2.39 -14.85
CA MET A 47 9.75 -3.70 -15.41
C MET A 47 10.70 -3.49 -16.59
N TYR A 48 11.71 -4.33 -16.71
CA TYR A 48 12.74 -4.27 -17.75
C TYR A 48 12.90 -5.63 -18.42
N ALA A 49 13.19 -5.62 -19.72
CA ALA A 49 13.49 -6.83 -20.49
C ALA A 49 14.96 -7.28 -20.36
N ASP A 50 15.82 -6.42 -19.81
CA ASP A 50 17.25 -6.66 -19.67
C ASP A 50 17.75 -6.32 -18.26
N GLY A 51 18.85 -6.97 -17.85
CA GLY A 51 19.44 -6.80 -16.52
C GLY A 51 20.22 -5.49 -16.34
N PHE A 52 20.43 -4.71 -17.41
CA PHE A 52 21.10 -3.41 -17.33
C PHE A 52 20.11 -2.26 -17.08
N LEU A 53 18.81 -2.54 -17.14
CA LEU A 53 17.73 -1.61 -16.80
C LEU A 53 17.70 -0.35 -17.68
N HIS A 54 18.04 -0.47 -18.97
CA HIS A 54 18.17 0.69 -19.87
C HIS A 54 16.84 1.44 -20.09
N LYS A 55 15.77 0.69 -20.37
CA LYS A 55 14.45 1.26 -20.63
C LYS A 55 13.36 0.37 -20.05
N PRO A 56 12.43 0.92 -19.25
CA PRO A 56 11.33 0.13 -18.74
C PRO A 56 10.39 -0.27 -19.89
N ILE A 57 10.06 -1.55 -19.95
CA ILE A 57 9.04 -2.08 -20.88
C ILE A 57 7.64 -1.73 -20.40
N ASN A 58 7.45 -1.63 -19.08
CA ASN A 58 6.19 -1.26 -18.44
C ASN A 58 6.48 -0.52 -17.12
N VAL A 59 5.62 0.42 -16.78
CA VAL A 59 5.66 1.19 -15.54
C VAL A 59 4.29 1.17 -14.91
N TRP A 60 4.21 0.73 -13.65
CA TRP A 60 2.97 0.65 -12.90
C TRP A 60 2.99 1.61 -11.71
N GLN A 61 1.85 2.23 -11.42
CA GLN A 61 1.66 3.06 -10.25
C GLN A 61 0.80 2.34 -9.22
N PHE A 62 1.33 2.24 -8.00
CA PHE A 62 0.63 1.69 -6.86
C PHE A 62 0.31 2.80 -5.87
N GLN A 63 -0.88 2.75 -5.28
CA GLN A 63 -1.31 3.61 -4.18
C GLN A 63 -1.84 2.73 -3.07
N ILE A 64 -1.17 2.76 -1.92
CA ILE A 64 -1.56 2.03 -0.72
C ILE A 64 -2.26 3.00 0.24
N HIS A 65 -3.51 2.68 0.56
CA HIS A 65 -4.28 3.35 1.58
C HIS A 65 -4.23 2.53 2.86
N ALA A 66 -3.34 2.90 3.77
CA ALA A 66 -3.37 2.33 5.11
C ALA A 66 -4.50 2.99 5.89
N VAL A 67 -5.51 2.21 6.29
CA VAL A 67 -6.63 2.67 7.12
C VAL A 67 -6.36 2.22 8.55
N LYS A 68 -6.45 3.12 9.53
CA LYS A 68 -6.40 2.73 10.95
C LYS A 68 -7.71 2.04 11.33
N ARG A 69 -7.60 0.85 11.91
CA ARG A 69 -8.72 0.16 12.56
C ARG A 69 -9.11 0.95 13.81
N LEU A 70 -10.40 1.24 13.96
CA LEU A 70 -10.99 1.84 15.16
C LEU A 70 -11.95 0.82 15.77
N ASP A 71 -11.60 0.27 16.93
CA ASP A 71 -12.49 -0.61 17.69
C ASP A 71 -13.36 0.25 18.61
N LEU A 72 -14.68 0.22 18.41
CA LEU A 72 -15.67 0.89 19.26
C LEU A 72 -16.42 -0.17 20.05
N THR A 73 -16.43 -0.06 21.37
CA THR A 73 -17.25 -0.90 22.25
C THR A 73 -18.43 -0.07 22.75
N CYS A 74 -19.65 -0.39 22.29
CA CYS A 74 -20.89 0.17 22.81
C CYS A 74 -21.70 -0.91 23.53
N ILE A 75 -22.34 -0.55 24.64
CA ILE A 75 -23.27 -1.43 25.35
C ILE A 75 -24.67 -1.13 24.80
N GLN A 76 -25.39 -2.17 24.36
CA GLN A 76 -26.76 -2.02 23.89
C GLN A 76 -27.62 -1.39 25.00
N TYR A 77 -28.46 -0.40 24.64
CA TYR A 77 -29.37 0.36 25.52
C TYR A 77 -28.78 1.52 26.33
N GLN A 78 -27.53 1.93 26.12
CA GLN A 78 -26.99 3.15 26.72
C GLN A 78 -26.65 4.20 25.66
N THR A 79 -27.24 5.40 25.75
CA THR A 79 -26.80 6.55 24.96
C THR A 79 -25.44 7.02 25.48
N THR A 80 -24.36 6.50 24.89
CA THR A 80 -22.99 6.91 25.21
C THR A 80 -22.49 7.85 24.12
N THR A 81 -22.31 9.13 24.45
CA THR A 81 -21.62 10.07 23.55
C THR A 81 -20.13 9.90 23.76
N SER A 82 -19.48 9.12 22.89
CA SER A 82 -18.02 9.00 22.90
C SER A 82 -17.44 10.05 21.95
N THR A 83 -16.57 10.92 22.47
CA THR A 83 -15.80 11.88 21.66
C THR A 83 -14.38 11.38 21.50
N LEU A 84 -13.97 11.12 20.25
CA LEU A 84 -12.60 10.74 19.95
C LEU A 84 -11.88 11.92 19.29
N LEU A 85 -10.73 12.31 19.85
CA LEU A 85 -9.83 13.27 19.23
C LEU A 85 -8.84 12.53 18.33
N LEU A 86 -9.02 12.64 17.02
CA LEU A 86 -8.05 12.10 16.05
C LEU A 86 -6.86 13.05 15.93
N ARG A 87 -5.75 12.73 16.63
CA ARG A 87 -4.44 13.37 16.43
C ARG A 87 -3.63 12.53 15.45
N GLY A 88 -3.57 12.94 14.18
CA GLY A 88 -2.79 12.23 13.16
C GLY A 88 -3.01 12.70 11.73
N THR A 89 -4.12 13.38 11.45
CA THR A 89 -4.32 14.18 10.23
C THR A 89 -3.77 15.60 10.45
N ARG A 90 -3.32 16.30 9.38
CA ARG A 90 -2.85 17.71 9.44
C ARG A 90 -3.85 18.69 10.06
N SER A 91 -5.08 18.24 10.35
CA SER A 91 -6.05 18.96 11.15
C SER A 91 -6.77 17.99 12.09
N SER A 92 -6.89 18.36 13.36
CA SER A 92 -7.68 17.61 14.34
C SER A 92 -9.18 17.75 14.02
N ARG A 93 -9.92 16.65 14.12
CA ARG A 93 -11.37 16.59 13.95
C ARG A 93 -11.95 15.86 15.16
N LEU A 94 -12.98 16.46 15.76
CA LEU A 94 -13.84 15.79 16.74
C LEU A 94 -14.84 14.94 15.95
N VAL A 95 -14.93 13.67 16.30
CA VAL A 95 -15.92 12.76 15.74
C VAL A 95 -16.84 12.31 16.88
N GLN A 96 -18.14 12.47 16.68
CA GLN A 96 -19.18 11.92 17.55
C GLN A 96 -19.70 10.64 16.92
N CYS A 97 -19.73 9.57 17.70
CA CYS A 97 -20.37 8.33 17.32
C CYS A 97 -21.68 8.21 18.10
N PHE A 98 -22.78 7.99 17.38
CA PHE A 98 -24.08 7.68 17.96
C PHE A 98 -24.34 6.19 17.72
N GLY A 99 -24.62 5.46 18.80
CA GLY A 99 -24.94 4.02 18.78
C GLY A 99 -26.34 3.76 19.28
#